data_AF-A0A965IWS8-F1
#
_entry.id   AF-A0A965IWS8-F1
#
_cell.length_a   1.000
_cell.length_b   1.000
_cell.length_c   1.000
_cell.angle_alpha   90.00
_cell.angle_beta   90.00
_cell.angle_gamma   90.00
#
_symmetry.space_group_name_H-M   'P 1'
#
loop_
_entity.id
_entity.type
_entity.pdbx_description
1 polymer ?
#
loop_
_entity_poly.entity_id
_entity_poly.type
_entity_poly.pdbx_seq_one_letter_code
_entity_poly.pdbx_strand_id
1 'polypeptide(L)'
;MVKVCTVAPMSSGFINRELSWLDFNARVLSLAEESSIPLLERLKFIAIFGSNLDEFFQVRVGALHDRQEAGVTGRSFDGLTATEQLDRIRLRAEELCLKRDEILESVLVQLSAKGVALLDASEVDQTGGQFLDEYFNAR
;
A
#
# COMPACT_ATOMS: atom_id res chain seq x y z
N MET A 1 -52.54 5.16 6.61
CA MET A 1 -51.19 5.35 7.18
C MET A 1 -50.50 3.98 7.19
N VAL A 2 -49.87 3.60 6.08
CA VAL A 2 -49.18 2.30 5.94
C VAL A 2 -47.77 2.49 6.46
N LYS A 3 -47.46 1.86 7.60
CA LYS A 3 -46.13 1.86 8.19
C LYS A 3 -45.27 0.94 7.33
N VAL A 4 -44.52 1.52 6.39
CA VAL A 4 -43.49 0.78 5.65
C VAL A 4 -42.46 0.34 6.68
N CYS A 5 -42.40 -0.97 6.92
CA CYS A 5 -41.41 -1.58 7.78
C CYS A 5 -40.09 -1.57 7.02
N THR A 6 -39.25 -0.57 7.26
CA THR A 6 -37.90 -0.52 6.69
C THR A 6 -37.08 -1.63 7.36
N VAL A 7 -36.95 -2.75 6.68
CA VAL A 7 -36.07 -3.85 7.12
C VAL A 7 -34.64 -3.29 7.10
N ALA A 8 -34.00 -3.24 8.27
CA ALA A 8 -32.57 -2.95 8.34
C ALA A 8 -31.83 -3.98 7.47
N PRO A 9 -30.90 -3.58 6.58
CA PRO A 9 -30.19 -4.54 5.75
C PRO A 9 -29.48 -5.54 6.66
N MET A 10 -29.84 -6.82 6.55
CA MET A 10 -29.11 -7.88 7.24
C MET A 10 -27.64 -7.76 6.84
N SER A 11 -26.73 -7.77 7.82
CA SER A 11 -25.30 -7.89 7.54
C SER A 11 -25.11 -9.18 6.77
N SER A 12 -24.96 -9.06 5.46
CA SER A 12 -24.55 -10.19 4.64
C SER A 12 -23.22 -10.66 5.24
N GLY A 13 -23.06 -11.94 5.56
CA GLY A 13 -21.82 -12.46 6.17
C GLY A 13 -20.58 -12.40 5.25
N PHE A 14 -20.61 -11.56 4.22
CA PHE A 14 -19.56 -11.39 3.23
C PHE A 14 -18.60 -10.28 3.67
N ILE A 15 -17.32 -10.50 3.44
CA ILE A 15 -16.26 -9.51 3.67
C ILE A 15 -16.13 -8.66 2.41
N ASN A 16 -15.87 -7.36 2.57
CA ASN A 16 -15.62 -6.47 1.45
C ASN A 16 -14.44 -6.99 0.61
N ARG A 17 -14.64 -7.08 -0.71
CA ARG A 17 -13.63 -7.59 -1.63
C ARG A 17 -12.36 -6.73 -1.66
N GLU A 18 -12.51 -5.41 -1.62
CA GLU A 18 -11.38 -4.49 -1.75
C GLU A 18 -10.57 -4.43 -0.45
N LEU A 19 -11.23 -4.48 0.72
CA LEU A 19 -10.54 -4.65 2.00
C LEU A 19 -9.85 -6.02 2.11
N SER A 20 -10.48 -7.09 1.62
CA SER A 20 -9.86 -8.42 1.56
C SER A 20 -8.60 -8.43 0.69
N TRP A 21 -8.58 -7.62 -0.37
CA TRP A 21 -7.40 -7.45 -1.21
C TRP A 21 -6.27 -6.73 -0.45
N LEU A 22 -6.59 -5.67 0.31
CA LEU A 22 -5.61 -5.00 1.17
C LEU A 22 -5.06 -5.94 2.26
N ASP A 23 -5.89 -6.82 2.84
CA ASP A 23 -5.44 -7.83 3.79
C ASP A 23 -4.57 -8.92 3.15
N PHE A 24 -4.78 -9.23 1.87
CA PHE A 24 -3.82 -10.04 1.12
C PHE A 24 -2.48 -9.30 0.98
N ASN A 25 -2.47 -8.03 0.58
CA ASN A 25 -1.23 -7.27 0.43
C ASN A 25 -0.52 -7.06 1.77
N ALA A 26 -1.26 -6.97 2.87
CA ALA A 26 -0.71 -6.94 4.23
C ALA A 26 0.10 -8.21 4.59
N ARG A 27 -0.28 -9.37 4.06
CA ARG A 27 0.48 -10.63 4.23
C ARG A 27 1.76 -10.66 3.38
N VAL A 28 1.78 -9.96 2.25
CA VAL A 28 3.04 -9.76 1.50
C VAL A 28 3.99 -8.90 2.33
N LEU A 29 3.47 -7.83 2.93
CA LEU A 29 4.26 -6.94 3.78
C LEU A 29 4.78 -7.65 5.04
N SER A 30 4.02 -8.58 5.65
CA SER A 30 4.49 -9.31 6.83
C SER A 30 5.72 -10.17 6.56
N LEU A 31 5.93 -10.65 5.32
CA LEU A 31 7.17 -11.35 4.94
C LEU A 31 8.40 -10.44 5.03
N ALA A 32 8.22 -9.11 4.86
CA ALA A 32 9.30 -8.16 5.07
C ALA A 32 9.64 -7.93 6.56
N GLU A 33 8.81 -8.41 7.51
CA GLU A 33 9.05 -8.31 8.95
C GLU A 33 9.83 -9.51 9.49
N GLU A 34 9.76 -10.65 8.81
CA GLU A 34 10.33 -11.89 9.29
C GLU A 34 11.87 -11.84 9.31
N SER A 35 12.45 -11.93 10.51
CA SER A 35 13.90 -11.88 10.71
C SER A 35 14.64 -13.11 10.15
N SER A 36 13.92 -14.20 9.88
CA SER A 36 14.44 -15.39 9.19
C SER A 36 14.70 -15.15 7.71
N ILE A 37 14.09 -14.12 7.11
CA ILE A 37 14.25 -13.78 5.70
C ILE A 37 15.44 -12.84 5.53
N PRO A 38 16.35 -13.09 4.55
CA PRO A 38 17.50 -12.21 4.31
C PRO A 38 17.09 -10.76 3.98
N LEU A 39 17.89 -9.77 4.40
CA LEU A 39 17.56 -8.34 4.27
C LEU A 39 17.19 -7.91 2.84
N LEU A 40 17.92 -8.38 1.82
CA LEU A 40 17.63 -8.04 0.43
C LEU A 40 16.33 -8.68 -0.08
N GLU A 41 15.95 -9.86 0.43
CA GLU A 41 14.65 -10.47 0.12
C GLU A 41 13.51 -9.70 0.81
N ARG A 42 13.74 -9.19 2.03
CA ARG A 42 12.78 -8.31 2.73
C ARG A 42 12.56 -7.00 1.95
N LEU A 43 13.62 -6.39 1.41
CA LEU A 43 13.49 -5.24 0.50
C LEU A 43 12.65 -5.56 -0.74
N LYS A 44 12.80 -6.76 -1.32
CA LYS A 44 11.96 -7.18 -2.45
C LYS A 44 10.48 -7.28 -2.06
N PHE A 45 10.15 -7.83 -0.89
CA PHE A 45 8.76 -7.88 -0.43
C PHE A 45 8.17 -6.49 -0.19
N ILE A 46 8.95 -5.52 0.32
CA ILE A 46 8.54 -4.12 0.42
C ILE A 46 8.24 -3.54 -0.96
N ALA A 47 9.11 -3.78 -1.95
CA ALA A 47 8.90 -3.32 -3.32
C ALA A 47 7.67 -3.96 -3.97
N ILE A 48 7.47 -5.28 -3.79
CA ILE A 48 6.29 -6.01 -4.30
C ILE A 48 5.01 -5.45 -3.67
N PHE A 49 5.01 -5.20 -2.36
CA PHE A 49 3.88 -4.56 -1.68
C PHE A 49 3.52 -3.22 -2.33
N GLY A 50 4.52 -2.37 -2.61
CA GLY A 50 4.35 -1.08 -3.28
C GLY A 50 3.76 -1.21 -4.69
N SER A 51 4.36 -2.04 -5.53
CA SER A 51 3.86 -2.27 -6.90
C SER A 51 2.43 -2.81 -6.94
N ASN A 52 2.10 -3.75 -6.04
CA ASN A 52 0.74 -4.27 -5.91
C ASN A 52 -0.24 -3.15 -5.52
N LEU A 53 0.16 -2.30 -4.56
CA LEU A 53 -0.67 -1.20 -4.08
C LEU A 53 -0.94 -0.21 -5.21
N ASP A 54 0.07 0.14 -6.01
CA ASP A 54 -0.09 1.00 -7.18
C ASP A 54 -1.11 0.42 -8.19
N GLU A 55 -1.00 -0.87 -8.52
CA GLU A 55 -1.96 -1.54 -9.41
C GLU A 55 -3.38 -1.52 -8.82
N PHE A 56 -3.51 -1.76 -7.52
CA PHE A 56 -4.80 -1.69 -6.82
C PHE A 56 -5.42 -0.30 -6.90
N PHE A 57 -4.64 0.76 -6.71
CA PHE A 57 -5.14 2.13 -6.83
C PHE A 57 -5.54 2.47 -8.27
N GLN A 58 -4.70 2.11 -9.24
CA GLN A 58 -4.97 2.37 -10.66
C GLN A 58 -6.23 1.65 -11.15
N VAL A 59 -6.44 0.39 -10.75
CA VAL A 59 -7.53 -0.44 -11.29
C VAL A 59 -8.77 -0.42 -10.40
N ARG A 60 -8.62 -0.73 -9.10
CA ARG A 60 -9.77 -0.92 -8.19
C ARG A 60 -10.30 0.40 -7.66
N VAL A 61 -9.42 1.26 -7.16
CA VAL A 61 -9.82 2.57 -6.62
C VAL A 61 -10.33 3.48 -7.73
N GLY A 62 -9.68 3.48 -8.90
CA GLY A 62 -10.18 4.17 -10.09
C GLY A 62 -11.62 3.79 -10.44
N ALA A 63 -11.92 2.49 -10.52
CA ALA A 63 -13.28 2.02 -10.82
C ALA A 63 -14.33 2.38 -9.75
N LEU A 64 -13.93 2.49 -8.47
CA LEU A 64 -14.80 2.97 -7.41
C LEU A 64 -15.05 4.48 -7.51
N HIS A 65 -14.02 5.25 -7.89
CA HIS A 65 -14.13 6.69 -8.12
C HIS A 65 -15.09 7.00 -9.27
N ASP A 66 -14.96 6.29 -10.40
CA ASP A 66 -15.87 6.42 -11.55
C ASP A 66 -17.33 6.18 -11.15
N ARG A 67 -17.59 5.17 -10.31
CA ARG A 67 -18.94 4.88 -9.79
C ARG A 67 -19.47 5.98 -8.87
N GLN A 68 -18.60 6.53 -8.03
CA GLN A 68 -18.96 7.64 -7.16
C GLN A 68 -19.33 8.87 -7.98
N GLU A 69 -18.52 9.25 -8.98
CA GLU A 69 -18.78 10.39 -9.86
C GLU A 69 -20.04 10.22 -10.71
N ALA A 70 -20.31 9.00 -11.17
CA ALA A 70 -21.54 8.67 -11.89
C ALA A 70 -22.80 8.63 -10.99
N GLY A 71 -22.67 8.84 -9.68
CA GLY A 71 -23.79 8.84 -8.74
C GLY A 71 -24.46 7.47 -8.58
N VAL A 72 -23.73 6.38 -8.83
CA VAL A 72 -24.27 5.02 -8.76
C VAL A 72 -24.54 4.65 -7.30
N THR A 73 -25.81 4.40 -6.97
CA THR A 73 -26.25 4.05 -5.60
C THR A 73 -26.12 2.57 -5.26
N GLY A 74 -25.56 1.77 -6.17
CA GLY A 74 -25.31 0.34 -5.99
C GLY A 74 -24.39 0.09 -4.80
N ARG A 75 -24.80 -0.86 -3.94
CA ARG A 75 -24.01 -1.29 -2.79
C ARG A 75 -23.20 -2.54 -3.11
N SER A 76 -22.05 -2.69 -2.48
CA SER A 76 -21.28 -3.93 -2.47
C SER A 76 -22.06 -5.04 -1.75
N PHE A 77 -21.59 -6.29 -1.86
CA PHE A 77 -22.24 -7.43 -1.21
C PHE A 77 -22.40 -7.24 0.29
N ASP A 78 -21.38 -6.67 0.95
CA ASP A 78 -21.34 -6.33 2.37
C ASP A 78 -22.13 -5.05 2.73
N GLY A 79 -22.81 -4.45 1.75
CA GLY A 79 -23.76 -3.35 1.96
C GLY A 79 -23.16 -1.95 1.93
N LEU A 80 -21.91 -1.77 1.50
CA LEU A 80 -21.26 -0.45 1.44
C LEU A 80 -21.51 0.26 0.12
N THR A 81 -21.66 1.57 0.18
CA THR A 81 -21.61 2.46 -0.99
C THR A 81 -20.17 2.58 -1.54
N ALA A 82 -20.01 3.18 -2.72
CA ALA A 82 -18.68 3.46 -3.27
C ALA A 82 -17.88 4.39 -2.35
N THR A 83 -18.49 5.46 -1.83
CA THR A 83 -17.86 6.40 -0.90
C THR A 83 -17.43 5.72 0.40
N GLU A 84 -18.30 4.92 1.02
CA GLU A 84 -17.93 4.19 2.24
C GLU A 84 -16.78 3.19 2.01
N GLN A 85 -16.70 2.58 0.82
CA GLN A 85 -15.57 1.72 0.46
C GLN A 85 -14.29 2.54 0.28
N LEU A 86 -14.33 3.67 -0.42
CA LEU A 86 -13.19 4.55 -0.63
C LEU A 86 -12.64 5.07 0.71
N ASP A 87 -13.50 5.49 1.63
CA ASP A 87 -13.10 5.95 2.97
C ASP A 87 -12.38 4.84 3.75
N ARG A 88 -12.92 3.61 3.73
CA ARG A 88 -12.30 2.47 4.42
C ARG A 88 -10.99 2.02 3.76
N ILE A 89 -10.93 2.03 2.44
CA ILE A 89 -9.72 1.73 1.67
C ILE A 89 -8.63 2.73 2.03
N ARG A 90 -8.95 4.03 2.08
CA ARG A 90 -8.00 5.09 2.44
C ARG A 90 -7.39 4.83 3.81
N LEU A 91 -8.23 4.65 4.84
CA LEU A 91 -7.76 4.42 6.21
C LEU A 91 -6.85 3.18 6.28
N ARG A 92 -7.27 2.08 5.65
CA ARG A 92 -6.50 0.84 5.64
C ARG A 92 -5.18 0.96 4.86
N ALA A 93 -5.17 1.68 3.75
CA ALA A 93 -3.96 1.91 2.97
C ALA A 93 -2.96 2.79 3.73
N GLU A 94 -3.43 3.86 4.38
CA GLU A 94 -2.60 4.73 5.22
C GLU A 94 -1.92 3.93 6.36
N GLU A 95 -2.66 3.06 7.05
CA GLU A 95 -2.11 2.15 8.07
C GLU A 95 -0.99 1.25 7.50
N LEU A 96 -1.22 0.64 6.34
CA LEU A 96 -0.25 -0.26 5.73
C LEU A 96 1.00 0.47 5.21
N CYS A 97 0.85 1.70 4.71
CA CYS A 97 1.97 2.54 4.29
C CYS A 97 2.85 2.93 5.47
N LEU A 98 2.26 3.34 6.60
CA LEU A 98 3.01 3.64 7.83
C LEU A 98 3.80 2.42 8.30
N LYS A 99 3.14 1.25 8.36
CA LYS A 99 3.79 -0.02 8.70
C LYS A 99 4.94 -0.33 7.73
N ARG A 100 4.75 -0.11 6.43
CA ARG A 100 5.81 -0.32 5.43
C ARG A 100 7.02 0.59 5.66
N ASP A 101 6.82 1.84 6.06
CA ASP A 101 7.94 2.76 6.36
C ASP A 101 8.76 2.28 7.56
N GLU A 102 8.09 1.88 8.64
CA GLU A 102 8.77 1.36 9.83
C GLU A 102 9.65 0.13 9.50
N ILE A 103 9.12 -0.77 8.67
CA ILE A 103 9.85 -1.96 8.23
C ILE A 103 11.03 -1.57 7.34
N LEU A 104 10.81 -0.65 6.39
CA LEU A 104 11.85 -0.18 5.48
C LEU A 104 13.00 0.47 6.24
N GLU A 105 12.71 1.38 7.18
CA GLU A 105 13.72 2.03 8.02
C GLU A 105 14.54 0.98 8.79
N SER A 106 13.86 0.02 9.42
CA SER A 106 14.53 -1.09 10.14
C SER A 106 15.46 -1.91 9.24
N VAL A 107 15.04 -2.20 8.00
CA VAL A 107 15.85 -2.96 7.04
C VAL A 107 17.04 -2.13 6.56
N LEU A 108 16.86 -0.83 6.28
CA LEU A 108 17.93 0.07 5.84
C LEU A 108 19.01 0.24 6.93
N VAL A 109 18.62 0.37 8.19
CA VAL A 109 19.56 0.40 9.32
C VAL A 109 20.39 -0.89 9.39
N GLN A 110 19.74 -2.06 9.23
CA GLN A 110 20.43 -3.35 9.25
C GLN A 110 21.36 -3.56 8.04
N LEU A 111 21.01 -3.02 6.87
CA LEU A 111 21.87 -3.05 5.69
C LEU A 111 23.08 -2.13 5.86
N SER A 112 22.87 -0.93 6.42
CA SER A 112 23.94 0.03 6.67
C SER A 112 25.01 -0.55 7.61
N ALA A 113 24.59 -1.26 8.66
CA ALA A 113 25.49 -2.00 9.55
C ALA A 113 26.31 -3.10 8.84
N LYS A 114 25.91 -3.52 7.63
CA LYS A 114 26.62 -4.49 6.77
C LYS A 114 27.36 -3.83 5.60
N GLY A 115 27.51 -2.51 5.61
CA GLY A 115 28.21 -1.75 4.57
C GLY A 115 27.38 -1.47 3.32
N VAL A 116 26.05 -1.63 3.37
CA VAL A 116 25.14 -1.28 2.27
C VAL A 116 24.22 -0.16 2.76
N ALA A 117 24.47 1.07 2.33
CA ALA A 117 23.69 2.24 2.74
C ALA A 117 22.96 2.86 1.55
N LEU A 118 21.75 3.36 1.80
CA LEU A 118 21.07 4.30 0.93
C LEU A 118 21.45 5.69 1.42
N LEU A 119 22.08 6.49 0.57
CA LEU A 119 22.58 7.82 0.91
C LEU A 119 21.68 8.90 0.31
N ASP A 120 21.40 9.93 1.09
CA ASP A 120 20.88 11.20 0.60
C ASP A 120 21.98 12.00 -0.11
N ALA A 121 21.59 12.93 -0.97
CA ALA A 121 22.52 13.76 -1.73
C ALA A 121 23.52 14.52 -0.84
N SER A 122 23.11 14.89 0.38
CA SER A 122 23.97 15.56 1.37
C SER A 122 24.99 14.64 2.04
N GLU A 123 24.80 13.32 1.96
CA GLU A 123 25.68 12.31 2.56
C GLU A 123 26.75 11.79 1.60
N VAL A 124 26.64 12.16 0.32
CA VAL A 124 27.62 11.81 -0.71
C VAL A 124 28.90 12.63 -0.51
N ASP A 125 30.03 11.94 -0.39
CA ASP A 125 31.33 12.59 -0.25
C ASP A 125 31.82 13.17 -1.59
N GLN A 126 32.92 13.92 -1.54
CA GLN A 126 33.47 14.57 -2.74
C GLN A 126 33.81 13.56 -3.85
N THR A 127 34.33 12.38 -3.47
CA THR A 127 34.71 11.32 -4.42
C THR A 127 33.49 10.72 -5.10
N GLY A 128 32.46 10.39 -4.32
CA GLY A 128 31.17 9.92 -4.82
C GLY A 128 30.49 10.97 -5.70
N GLY A 129 30.55 12.25 -5.33
CA GLY A 129 30.01 13.35 -6.12
C GLY A 129 30.66 13.46 -7.49
N GLN A 130 32.01 13.43 -7.53
CA GLN A 130 32.75 13.41 -8.80
C GLN A 130 32.38 12.22 -9.68
N PHE A 131 32.27 11.03 -9.09
CA PHE A 131 31.83 9.83 -9.81
C PHE A 131 30.42 9.99 -10.39
N LEU A 132 29.47 10.55 -9.62
CA LEU A 132 28.10 10.78 -10.09
C LEU A 132 28.04 11.82 -11.21
N ASP A 133 28.81 12.91 -11.11
CA ASP A 133 28.92 13.94 -12.15
C ASP A 133 29.51 13.36 -13.46
N GLU A 134 30.59 12.58 -13.35
CA GLU A 134 31.18 11.89 -14.50
C GLU A 134 30.19 10.91 -15.13
N TYR A 135 29.52 10.09 -14.33
CA TYR A 135 28.53 9.13 -14.81
C TYR A 135 27.34 9.82 -15.51
N PHE A 136 26.86 10.94 -14.97
CA PHE A 136 25.75 11.69 -15.55
C PHE A 136 26.12 12.33 -16.89
N ASN A 137 27.31 12.95 -16.99
CA ASN A 137 27.77 13.64 -18.19
C ASN A 137 28.30 12.70 -19.29
N ALA A 138 28.56 11.42 -18.99
CA ALA A 138 29.01 10.43 -19.96
C ALA A 138 27.88 9.89 -20.87
N ARG A 139 26.63 10.32 -20.63
CA ARG A 139 25.45 10.04 -21.48
C ARG A 139 25.06 11.27 -22.29
#